data_AF-A0A958HEL1-F1
#
_entry.id   AF-A0A958HEL1-F1
#
_cell.length_a   1.000
_cell.length_b   1.000
_cell.length_c   1.000
_cell.angle_alpha   90.00
_cell.angle_beta   90.00
_cell.angle_gamma   90.00
#
_symmetry.space_group_name_H-M   'P 1'
#
loop_
_entity.id
_entity.type
_entity.pdbx_description
1 polymer ?
#
loop_
_entity_poly.entity_id
_entity_poly.type
_entity_poly.pdbx_seq_one_letter_code
_entity_poly.pdbx_strand_id
1 'polypeptide(L)'
;AMHRTFAVATVLYVVWSLFGVVALPWLFRGDPAQVAGLPARIQQIAYDEPYPVLLKCGTSPHIYLLDNGEKRWIKDIPTFETQGFRWNDVIYVNCDDLAAVPDGVPIPPEAGPPPQP
;
A
#
# COMPACT_ATOMS: atom_id res chain seq x y z
N ALA A 1 53.23 2.82 1.42
CA ALA A 1 52.33 2.23 0.41
C ALA A 1 51.07 1.60 1.04
N MET A 2 51.21 0.83 2.13
CA MET A 2 50.13 0.06 2.76
C MET A 2 48.97 0.89 3.36
N HIS A 3 49.20 2.09 3.90
CA HIS A 3 48.11 2.95 4.43
C HIS A 3 47.16 3.51 3.35
N ARG A 4 47.60 3.60 2.09
CA ARG A 4 46.77 4.13 0.99
C ARG A 4 45.72 3.12 0.51
N THR A 5 46.03 1.82 0.51
CA THR A 5 45.10 0.78 0.08
C THR A 5 43.97 0.57 1.10
N PHE A 6 44.30 0.60 2.40
CA PHE A 6 43.28 0.55 3.45
C PHE A 6 42.34 1.74 3.39
N ALA A 7 42.85 2.97 3.16
CA ALA A 7 42.02 4.16 3.04
C ALA A 7 41.02 4.07 1.87
N VAL A 8 41.44 3.58 0.71
CA VAL A 8 40.55 3.40 -0.45
C VAL A 8 39.48 2.35 -0.18
N ALA A 9 39.85 1.21 0.42
CA ALA A 9 38.90 0.17 0.79
C ALA A 9 37.85 0.67 1.80
N THR A 10 38.27 1.45 2.81
CA THR A 10 37.36 2.06 3.79
C THR A 10 36.38 3.01 3.12
N VAL A 11 36.84 3.89 2.21
CA VAL A 11 35.96 4.82 1.51
C VAL A 11 34.93 4.08 0.65
N LEU A 12 35.36 3.06 -0.10
CA LEU A 12 34.44 2.24 -0.91
C LEU A 12 33.41 1.51 -0.06
N TYR A 13 33.82 0.94 1.07
CA TYR A 13 32.92 0.28 2.00
C TYR A 13 31.90 1.26 2.60
N VAL A 14 32.37 2.42 3.08
CA VAL A 14 31.48 3.46 3.64
C VAL A 14 30.49 3.96 2.59
N VAL A 15 30.94 4.21 1.36
CA VAL A 15 30.04 4.63 0.27
C VAL A 15 29.02 3.55 -0.04
N TRP A 16 29.41 2.28 -0.12
CA TRP A 16 28.49 1.16 -0.37
C TRP A 16 27.49 0.97 0.77
N SER A 17 27.94 1.06 2.02
CA SER A 17 27.07 0.97 3.20
C SER A 17 26.10 2.14 3.29
N LEU A 18 26.57 3.38 3.06
CA LEU A 18 25.71 4.56 3.04
C LEU A 18 24.70 4.47 1.89
N PHE A 19 25.11 4.00 0.71
CA PHE A 19 24.20 3.79 -0.41
C PHE A 19 23.10 2.80 -0.06
N GLY A 20 23.44 1.66 0.55
CA GLY A 20 22.46 0.70 1.04
C GLY A 20 21.45 1.35 1.98
N VAL A 21 21.91 1.99 3.05
CA VAL A 21 21.06 2.63 4.07
C VAL A 21 20.17 3.73 3.47
N VAL A 22 20.70 4.56 2.58
CA VAL A 22 19.96 5.68 1.95
C VAL A 22 18.96 5.18 0.90
N ALA A 23 19.25 4.07 0.22
CA ALA A 23 18.35 3.49 -0.76
C ALA A 23 17.19 2.69 -0.14
N LEU A 24 17.34 2.17 1.09
CA LEU A 24 16.30 1.36 1.76
C LEU A 24 14.90 2.02 1.76
N PRO A 25 14.74 3.31 2.11
CA PRO A 25 13.43 3.95 2.06
C PRO A 25 12.80 3.94 0.67
N TRP A 26 13.57 4.04 -0.42
CA TRP A 26 13.01 4.02 -1.78
C TRP A 26 12.75 2.61 -2.32
N LEU A 27 13.46 1.60 -1.82
CA LEU A 27 13.27 0.21 -2.24
C LEU A 27 12.06 -0.45 -1.58
N PHE A 28 11.68 0.00 -0.38
CA PHE A 28 10.64 -0.66 0.43
C PHE A 28 9.42 0.21 0.76
N ARG A 29 9.47 1.53 0.53
CA ARG A 29 8.30 2.41 0.66
C ARG A 29 7.50 2.34 -0.63
N GLY A 30 6.17 2.20 -0.53
CA GLY A 30 5.26 2.32 -1.68
C GLY A 30 5.37 3.68 -2.36
N ASP A 31 4.66 3.86 -3.48
CA ASP A 31 4.68 5.12 -4.24
C ASP A 31 3.58 6.07 -3.75
N PRO A 32 3.89 7.05 -2.87
CA PRO A 32 2.89 8.00 -2.37
C PRO A 32 2.29 8.87 -3.48
N ALA A 33 2.93 8.96 -4.65
CA ALA A 33 2.37 9.70 -5.78
C ALA A 33 1.07 9.08 -6.29
N GLN A 34 0.89 7.76 -6.16
CA GLN A 34 -0.30 7.06 -6.61
C GLN A 34 -1.56 7.44 -5.82
N VAL A 35 -1.40 7.80 -4.54
CA VAL A 35 -2.52 8.19 -3.66
C VAL A 35 -2.73 9.70 -3.59
N ALA A 36 -1.88 10.51 -4.22
CA ALA A 36 -1.90 11.98 -4.08
C ALA A 36 -3.21 12.65 -4.55
N GLY A 37 -3.99 11.98 -5.42
CA GLY A 37 -5.30 12.45 -5.89
C GLY A 37 -6.49 12.00 -5.05
N LEU A 38 -6.27 11.18 -4.02
CA LEU A 38 -7.35 10.62 -3.21
C LEU A 38 -7.81 11.60 -2.12
N PRO A 39 -8.96 11.38 -1.47
CA PRO A 39 -9.37 12.18 -0.32
C PRO A 39 -8.32 12.16 0.80
N ALA A 40 -8.15 13.29 1.50
CA ALA A 40 -7.09 13.47 2.51
C ALA A 40 -7.09 12.38 3.58
N ARG A 41 -8.26 11.86 3.95
CA ARG A 41 -8.39 10.76 4.91
C ARG A 41 -7.80 9.45 4.40
N ILE A 42 -8.05 9.10 3.13
CA ILE A 42 -7.49 7.89 2.50
C ILE A 42 -5.99 8.04 2.33
N GLN A 43 -5.51 9.23 1.97
CA GLN A 43 -4.08 9.52 1.89
C GLN A 43 -3.39 9.27 3.23
N GLN A 44 -3.90 9.87 4.32
CA GLN A 44 -3.34 9.69 5.66
C GLN A 44 -3.24 8.22 6.05
N ILE A 45 -4.31 7.46 5.83
CA ILE A 45 -4.32 6.01 6.08
C ILE A 45 -3.24 5.30 5.26
N ALA A 46 -3.11 5.62 3.97
CA ALA A 46 -2.08 5.01 3.12
C ALA A 46 -0.64 5.40 3.51
N TYR A 47 -0.44 6.52 4.21
CA TYR A 47 0.85 6.92 4.76
C TYR A 47 1.17 6.26 6.09
N ASP A 48 0.16 6.13 6.96
CA ASP A 48 0.32 5.63 8.32
C ASP A 48 0.38 4.10 8.38
N GLU A 49 -0.34 3.42 7.47
CA GLU A 49 -0.48 1.98 7.46
C GLU A 49 0.44 1.32 6.43
N PRO A 50 1.01 0.13 6.76
CA PRO A 50 1.72 -0.67 5.78
C PRO A 50 0.75 -1.10 4.68
N TYR A 51 1.16 -0.87 3.45
CA TYR A 51 0.39 -1.20 2.28
C TYR A 51 0.47 -2.71 1.94
N PRO A 52 -0.61 -3.36 1.45
CA PRO A 52 -1.91 -2.80 1.06
C PRO A 52 -2.91 -2.68 2.23
N VAL A 53 -3.86 -1.74 2.13
CA VAL A 53 -4.80 -1.41 3.21
C VAL A 53 -6.20 -1.92 2.90
N LEU A 54 -6.89 -2.48 3.90
CA LEU A 54 -8.28 -2.90 3.78
C LEU A 54 -9.21 -1.78 4.25
N LEU A 55 -10.14 -1.40 3.39
CA LEU A 55 -11.09 -0.32 3.61
C LEU A 55 -12.53 -0.85 3.61
N LYS A 56 -13.34 -0.30 4.50
CA LYS A 56 -14.79 -0.53 4.55
C LYS A 56 -15.51 0.75 4.93
N CYS A 57 -16.70 0.97 4.37
CA CYS A 57 -17.61 1.99 4.87
C CYS A 57 -18.70 1.38 5.76
N GLY A 58 -19.20 2.15 6.73
CA GLY A 58 -20.25 1.70 7.64
C GLY A 58 -21.62 1.41 7.00
N THR A 59 -21.97 2.05 5.88
CA THR A 59 -23.27 1.83 5.21
C THR A 59 -23.23 0.77 4.11
N SER A 60 -22.06 0.25 3.77
CA SER A 60 -21.89 -0.82 2.78
C SER A 60 -21.34 -2.09 3.42
N PRO A 61 -21.86 -3.27 3.03
CA PRO A 61 -21.33 -4.54 3.53
C PRO A 61 -19.97 -4.89 2.92
N HIS A 62 -19.59 -4.26 1.81
CA HIS A 62 -18.44 -4.63 0.97
C HIS A 62 -17.10 -4.16 1.55
N ILE A 63 -16.05 -4.95 1.28
CA ILE A 63 -14.67 -4.67 1.69
C ILE A 63 -13.85 -4.45 0.42
N TYR A 64 -12.97 -3.46 0.47
CA TYR A 64 -12.10 -3.09 -0.65
C TYR A 64 -10.65 -3.11 -0.19
N LEU A 65 -9.76 -3.60 -1.05
CA LEU A 65 -8.32 -3.46 -0.89
C LEU A 65 -7.89 -2.18 -1.60
N LEU A 66 -7.24 -1.26 -0.89
CA LEU A 66 -6.59 -0.11 -1.49
C LEU A 66 -5.24 -0.56 -2.05
N ASP A 67 -5.13 -0.56 -3.38
CA ASP A 67 -3.96 -1.01 -4.12
C ASP A 67 -3.73 -0.12 -5.37
N ASN A 68 -2.60 0.57 -5.42
CA ASN A 68 -1.98 1.38 -6.45
C ASN A 68 -2.79 2.64 -6.75
N GLY A 69 -3.39 3.20 -5.70
CA GLY A 69 -4.34 4.30 -5.81
C GLY A 69 -5.75 3.86 -6.22
N GLU A 70 -6.00 2.56 -6.40
CA GLU A 70 -7.31 2.02 -6.79
C GLU A 70 -7.95 1.23 -5.64
N LYS A 71 -9.29 1.21 -5.60
CA LYS A 71 -10.06 0.35 -4.72
C LYS A 71 -10.41 -0.94 -5.45
N ARG A 72 -9.98 -2.07 -4.90
CA ARG A 72 -10.22 -3.40 -5.46
C ARG A 72 -11.24 -4.11 -4.60
N TRP A 73 -12.45 -4.33 -5.13
CA TRP A 73 -13.51 -5.00 -4.40
C TRP A 73 -13.15 -6.46 -4.09
N ILE A 74 -13.30 -6.86 -2.82
CA ILE A 74 -13.19 -8.26 -2.40
C ILE A 74 -14.60 -8.87 -2.42
N LYS A 75 -14.81 -9.81 -3.34
CA LYS A 75 -16.13 -10.35 -3.69
C LYS A 75 -16.91 -10.89 -2.50
N ASP A 76 -16.25 -11.70 -1.68
CA ASP A 76 -16.88 -12.42 -0.58
C ASP A 76 -15.88 -12.78 0.53
N ILE A 77 -16.42 -13.26 1.65
CA ILE A 77 -15.65 -13.65 2.84
C ILE A 77 -14.68 -14.82 2.54
N PRO A 78 -15.08 -15.89 1.82
CA PRO A 78 -14.14 -16.94 1.44
C PRO A 78 -12.92 -16.41 0.67
N THR A 79 -13.13 -15.46 -0.25
CA THR A 79 -12.05 -14.79 -0.96
C THR A 79 -11.17 -14.00 0.02
N PHE A 80 -11.78 -13.21 0.91
CA PHE A 80 -11.06 -12.45 1.93
C PHE A 80 -10.13 -13.34 2.78
N GLU A 81 -10.65 -14.47 3.27
CA GLU A 81 -9.90 -15.41 4.12
C GLU A 81 -8.82 -16.16 3.32
N THR A 82 -9.11 -16.55 2.07
CA THR A 82 -8.17 -17.25 1.19
C THR A 82 -6.97 -16.36 0.84
N GLN A 83 -7.17 -15.05 0.74
CA GLN A 83 -6.09 -14.07 0.56
C GLN A 83 -5.26 -13.85 1.85
N GLY A 84 -5.67 -14.43 2.99
CA GLY A 84 -4.97 -14.29 4.27
C GLY A 84 -5.22 -12.96 4.98
N PHE A 85 -6.23 -12.20 4.56
CA PHE A 85 -6.60 -10.94 5.19
C PHE A 85 -7.19 -11.17 6.58
N ARG A 86 -6.96 -10.21 7.49
CA ARG A 86 -7.47 -10.27 8.86
C ARG A 86 -8.52 -9.19 9.07
N TRP A 87 -9.59 -9.56 9.75
CA TRP A 87 -10.67 -8.63 10.08
C TRP A 87 -10.22 -7.44 10.93
N ASN A 88 -9.18 -7.62 11.75
CA ASN A 88 -8.61 -6.57 12.58
C ASN A 88 -7.85 -5.50 11.76
N ASP A 89 -7.50 -5.80 10.51
CA ASP A 89 -6.75 -4.90 9.63
C ASP A 89 -7.71 -4.05 8.77
N VAL A 90 -9.04 -4.25 8.91
CA VAL A 90 -10.06 -3.51 8.17
C VAL A 90 -10.29 -2.14 8.82
N ILE A 91 -10.02 -1.09 8.06
CA ILE A 91 -10.16 0.29 8.51
C ILE A 91 -11.47 0.87 7.99
N TYR A 92 -12.21 1.50 8.91
CA TYR A 92 -13.47 2.17 8.59
C TYR A 92 -13.25 3.61 8.12
N VAL A 93 -13.82 3.92 6.96
CA VAL A 93 -13.77 5.23 6.31
C VAL A 93 -15.18 5.72 5.95
N ASN A 94 -15.30 7.00 5.61
CA ASN A 94 -16.55 7.55 5.10
C ASN A 94 -16.83 6.99 3.70
N CYS A 95 -18.11 6.80 3.38
CA CYS A 95 -18.50 6.26 2.07
C CYS A 95 -18.13 7.20 0.93
N ASP A 96 -18.30 8.51 1.12
CA ASP A 96 -17.95 9.50 0.11
C ASP A 96 -16.44 9.47 -0.20
N ASP A 97 -15.60 9.30 0.83
CA ASP A 97 -14.16 9.17 0.66
C ASP A 97 -13.80 7.88 -0.10
N LEU A 98 -14.46 6.77 0.24
CA LEU A 98 -14.23 5.48 -0.42
C LEU A 98 -14.75 5.46 -1.86
N ALA A 99 -15.91 6.08 -2.13
CA ALA A 99 -16.50 6.18 -3.45
C ALA A 99 -15.65 7.03 -4.41
N ALA A 100 -14.95 8.05 -3.88
CA ALA A 100 -14.05 8.90 -4.65
C ALA A 100 -12.76 8.19 -5.10
N VAL A 101 -12.41 7.04 -4.53
CA VAL A 101 -11.25 6.25 -4.97
C VAL A 101 -11.57 5.57 -6.31
N PRO A 102 -10.69 5.63 -7.32
CA PRO A 102 -10.86 4.93 -8.59
C PRO A 102 -11.07 3.42 -8.42
N ASP A 103 -11.96 2.83 -9.22
CA ASP A 103 -12.19 1.38 -9.22
C ASP A 103 -11.07 0.62 -9.93
N GLY A 104 -10.51 -0.37 -9.23
CA GLY A 104 -9.51 -1.28 -9.78
C GLY A 104 -10.08 -2.67 -10.09
N VAL A 105 -9.20 -3.58 -10.50
CA VAL A 105 -9.58 -4.98 -10.79
C VAL A 105 -10.04 -5.68 -9.50
N PRO A 106 -11.25 -6.24 -9.44
CA PRO A 106 -11.77 -6.89 -8.24
C PRO A 106 -11.00 -8.19 -7.93
N ILE A 107 -11.26 -8.71 -6.74
CA ILE A 107 -10.68 -9.94 -6.23
C ILE A 107 -11.84 -10.89 -5.89
N PRO A 108 -12.01 -12.00 -6.64
CA PRO A 108 -11.21 -12.40 -7.81
C PRO A 108 -11.56 -11.58 -9.08
N PRO A 109 -10.71 -11.58 -10.13
CA PRO A 109 -10.90 -10.74 -11.32
C PRO A 109 -12.22 -10.97 -12.08
N GLU A 110 -12.77 -12.18 -12.00
CA GLU A 110 -14.04 -12.59 -12.58
C GLU A 110 -15.27 -12.17 -11.76
N ALA A 111 -15.10 -11.40 -10.68
CA ALA A 111 -16.18 -11.03 -9.79
C ALA A 111 -17.27 -10.16 -10.45
N GLY A 112 -16.95 -9.51 -11.58
CA GLY A 112 -17.81 -8.54 -12.25
C GLY A 112 -17.49 -7.09 -11.83
N PRO A 113 -18.32 -6.11 -12.19
CA PRO A 113 -18.06 -4.72 -11.80
C PRO A 113 -18.10 -4.56 -10.27
N PRO A 114 -17.19 -3.77 -9.68
CA PRO A 114 -17.19 -3.52 -8.24
C PRO A 114 -18.49 -2.79 -7.84
N PRO A 115 -19.17 -3.23 -6.76
CA PRO A 115 -20.29 -2.48 -6.20
C PRO A 115 -19.76 -1.17 -5.63
N GLN A 116 -20.60 -0.13 -5.67
CA GLN A 116 -20.26 1.13 -5.03
C GLN A 116 -20.56 1.06 -3.52
N PRO A 117 -19.69 1.64 -2.67
CA PRO A 117 -19.86 1.69 -1.23
C PRO A 117 -20.96 2.66 -0.78
#